data_AF-A0A928JAS4-F1
#
_entry.id   AF-A0A928JAS4-F1
#
_cell.length_a   1.000
_cell.length_b   1.000
_cell.length_c   1.000
_cell.angle_alpha   90.00
_cell.angle_beta   90.00
_cell.angle_gamma   90.00
#
_symmetry.space_group_name_H-M   'P 1'
#
loop_
_entity.id
_entity.type
_entity.pdbx_description
1 polymer ?
#
loop_
_entity_poly.entity_id
_entity_poly.type
_entity_poly.pdbx_seq_one_letter_code
_entity_poly.pdbx_strand_id
1 'polypeptide(L)'
;MLYKLLSSDEGCSNAWGLKLDYAFFQPVGREAKSYDGRYGVELFLEYIKYIYECVKEIKPEAIVNASPCHPLFAEYVDHARLHDYHFDLRRCYEEFIFRGECYKIAMPNALVDTDGAGFSSHRDTMRWMRLAHKIGIPDLYCFDNMPSINITDEDWAVVARNWKAYSDKIDTMFR
;
A
#
# COMPACT_ATOMS: atom_id res chain seq x y z
N MET A 1 12.46 18.10 0.27
CA MET A 1 11.56 17.42 -0.69
C MET A 1 10.23 17.07 -0.06
N LEU A 2 10.20 16.30 1.04
CA LEU A 2 8.97 15.90 1.74
C LEU A 2 8.03 17.07 2.07
N TYR A 3 8.58 18.17 2.59
CA TYR A 3 7.78 19.37 2.91
C TYR A 3 6.99 19.90 1.70
N LYS A 4 7.63 20.03 0.53
CA LYS A 4 6.94 20.48 -0.70
C LYS A 4 5.85 19.52 -1.17
N LEU A 5 5.99 18.22 -0.87
CA LEU A 5 4.98 17.23 -1.24
C LEU A 5 3.79 17.25 -0.29
N LEU A 6 4.03 17.38 1.02
CA LEU A 6 3.02 17.13 2.05
C LEU A 6 2.34 18.40 2.57
N SER A 7 3.07 19.53 2.64
CA SER A 7 2.54 20.78 3.21
C SER A 7 1.37 21.35 2.39
N SER A 8 0.45 22.01 3.08
CA SER A 8 -0.65 22.78 2.48
C SER A 8 -0.27 24.23 2.13
N ASP A 9 0.96 24.64 2.44
CA ASP A 9 1.48 25.98 2.14
C ASP A 9 1.50 26.28 0.63
N GLU A 10 1.48 27.57 0.29
CA GLU A 10 1.51 28.02 -1.09
C GLU A 10 2.69 27.44 -1.88
N GLY A 11 2.41 26.88 -3.05
CA GLY A 11 3.42 26.22 -3.89
C GLY A 11 3.78 24.79 -3.50
N CYS A 12 3.11 24.19 -2.51
CA CYS A 12 3.24 22.79 -2.14
C CYS A 12 2.09 21.93 -2.69
N SER A 13 2.28 20.61 -2.74
CA SER A 13 1.31 19.67 -3.34
C SER A 13 0.18 19.23 -2.41
N ASN A 14 0.30 19.44 -1.10
CA ASN A 14 -0.68 19.01 -0.09
C ASN A 14 -1.10 17.52 -0.19
N ALA A 15 -0.14 16.63 -0.46
CA ALA A 15 -0.40 15.20 -0.53
C ALA A 15 -0.88 14.65 0.83
N TRP A 16 -1.64 13.54 0.78
CA TRP A 16 -2.17 12.84 1.96
C TRP A 16 -1.28 11.71 2.44
N GLY A 17 -0.10 11.55 1.85
CA GLY A 17 0.79 10.45 2.19
C GLY A 17 1.82 10.18 1.13
N LEU A 18 2.58 9.12 1.37
CA LEU A 18 3.64 8.62 0.51
C LEU A 18 3.55 7.10 0.46
N LYS A 19 3.90 6.54 -0.70
CA LYS A 19 4.15 5.12 -0.86
C LYS A 19 5.66 4.91 -0.97
N LEU A 20 6.20 4.13 -0.04
CA LEU A 20 7.59 3.68 -0.01
C LEU A 20 7.67 2.34 -0.74
N ASP A 21 8.01 2.41 -2.02
CA ASP A 21 8.10 1.25 -2.89
C ASP A 21 9.57 0.80 -3.05
N TYR A 22 9.79 -0.51 -3.15
CA TYR A 22 11.12 -1.10 -3.35
C TYR A 22 12.18 -0.67 -2.31
N ALA A 23 11.88 -1.01 -1.07
CA ALA A 23 12.69 -0.88 0.14
C ALA A 23 14.12 -1.50 0.15
N PHE A 24 14.68 -1.96 -0.99
CA PHE A 24 15.82 -2.87 -0.98
C PHE A 24 17.10 -2.37 -1.64
N PHE A 25 17.17 -1.10 -2.06
CA PHE A 25 18.41 -0.56 -2.61
C PHE A 25 19.38 -0.16 -1.48
N GLN A 26 20.18 -1.14 -1.08
CA GLN A 26 21.23 -0.98 -0.09
C GLN A 26 22.57 -0.72 -0.78
N PRO A 27 23.47 0.06 -0.17
CA PRO A 27 24.88 0.00 -0.52
C PRO A 27 25.37 -1.45 -0.41
N VAL A 28 25.82 -2.02 -1.53
CA VAL A 28 26.38 -3.38 -1.60
C VAL A 28 27.84 -3.32 -2.03
N GLY A 29 28.63 -4.29 -1.58
CA GLY A 29 30.02 -4.45 -2.00
C GLY A 29 31.02 -4.37 -0.85
N ARG A 30 32.23 -4.89 -1.08
CA ARG A 30 33.28 -5.00 -0.06
C ARG A 30 33.81 -3.65 0.43
N GLU A 31 33.63 -2.61 -0.38
CA GLU A 31 34.07 -1.24 -0.06
C GLU A 31 32.95 -0.36 0.47
N ALA A 32 31.71 -0.87 0.54
CA ALA A 32 30.61 -0.15 1.15
C ALA A 32 30.89 0.04 2.64
N LYS A 33 30.90 1.29 3.09
CA LYS A 33 31.09 1.67 4.50
C LYS A 33 29.88 2.44 4.95
N SER A 34 29.37 2.10 6.12
CA SER A 34 28.43 2.95 6.85
C SER A 34 29.19 3.80 7.87
N TYR A 35 28.63 4.97 8.16
CA TYR A 35 29.23 5.92 9.09
C TYR A 35 29.27 5.39 10.53
N ASP A 36 28.24 4.64 10.92
CA ASP A 36 27.98 4.17 12.28
C ASP A 36 28.04 2.64 12.42
N GLY A 37 28.42 1.93 11.35
CA GLY A 37 28.48 0.47 11.32
C GLY A 37 27.17 -0.24 10.98
N ARG A 38 26.02 0.46 10.90
CA ARG A 38 24.75 -0.15 10.49
C ARG A 38 24.76 -0.49 9.01
N TYR A 39 24.16 -1.61 8.62
CA TYR A 39 24.06 -2.02 7.22
C TYR A 39 22.80 -2.85 6.99
N GLY A 40 22.44 -3.05 5.71
CA GLY A 40 21.29 -3.88 5.35
C GLY A 40 20.00 -3.41 6.04
N VAL A 41 19.22 -4.35 6.56
CA VAL A 41 17.89 -4.07 7.11
C VAL A 41 17.91 -3.09 8.29
N GLU A 42 18.99 -3.05 9.09
CA GLU A 42 19.12 -2.11 10.21
C GLU A 42 19.30 -0.66 9.74
N LEU A 43 20.13 -0.45 8.71
CA LEU A 43 20.26 0.87 8.09
C LEU A 43 18.92 1.32 7.48
N PHE A 44 18.18 0.38 6.91
CA PHE A 44 16.89 0.69 6.31
C PHE A 44 15.80 0.96 7.35
N LEU A 45 15.83 0.30 8.50
CA LEU A 45 14.96 0.62 9.63
C LEU A 45 15.14 2.08 10.05
N GLU A 46 16.38 2.55 10.22
CA GLU A 46 16.68 3.94 10.55
C GLU A 46 16.16 4.90 9.46
N TYR A 47 16.28 4.52 8.19
CA TYR A 47 15.79 5.35 7.09
C TYR A 47 14.26 5.43 7.05
N ILE A 48 13.56 4.31 7.22
CA ILE A 48 12.10 4.27 7.28
C ILE A 48 11.59 5.05 8.49
N LYS A 49 12.20 4.86 9.67
CA LYS A 49 11.90 5.62 10.87
C LYS A 49 12.03 7.12 10.64
N TYR A 50 13.17 7.55 10.08
CA TYR A 50 13.42 8.96 9.81
C TYR A 50 12.40 9.55 8.83
N ILE A 51 12.08 8.84 7.75
CA ILE A 51 11.02 9.28 6.81
C ILE A 51 9.69 9.43 7.55
N TYR A 52 9.29 8.41 8.33
CA TYR A 52 8.03 8.44 9.06
C TYR A 52 7.95 9.62 10.02
N GLU A 53 8.98 9.83 10.84
CA GLU A 53 9.06 10.97 11.77
C GLU A 53 8.94 12.31 11.04
N CYS A 54 9.67 12.50 9.94
CA CYS A 54 9.54 13.71 9.12
C CYS A 54 8.15 13.89 8.53
N VAL A 55 7.52 12.81 8.03
CA VAL A 55 6.15 12.86 7.50
C VAL A 55 5.18 13.33 8.58
N LYS A 56 5.25 12.71 9.77
CA LYS A 56 4.36 13.04 10.90
C LYS A 56 4.62 14.42 11.48
N GLU A 57 5.85 14.92 11.42
CA GLU A 57 6.18 16.30 11.81
C GLU A 57 5.56 17.33 10.84
N ILE A 58 5.63 17.06 9.53
CA ILE A 58 5.10 17.98 8.51
C ILE A 58 3.58 17.96 8.47
N LYS A 59 2.99 16.76 8.50
CA LYS A 59 1.55 16.53 8.37
C LYS A 59 1.18 15.25 9.15
N PRO A 60 0.79 15.35 10.43
CA PRO A 60 0.53 14.21 11.31
C PRO A 60 -0.45 13.17 10.73
N GLU A 61 -1.41 13.64 9.94
CA GLU A 61 -2.45 12.84 9.31
C GLU A 61 -2.04 12.24 7.96
N ALA A 62 -0.85 12.54 7.44
CA ALA A 62 -0.36 11.93 6.21
C ALA A 62 0.01 10.45 6.42
N ILE A 63 -0.35 9.61 5.46
CA ILE A 63 -0.19 8.16 5.49
C ILE A 63 1.17 7.76 4.93
N VAL A 64 1.90 6.91 5.65
CA VAL A 64 3.10 6.22 5.17
C VAL A 64 2.73 4.79 4.83
N ASN A 65 2.65 4.50 3.53
CA ASN A 65 2.42 3.17 2.99
C ASN A 65 3.75 2.52 2.59
N ALA A 66 3.96 1.23 2.86
CA ALA A 66 5.19 0.53 2.49
C ALA A 66 4.94 -0.78 1.73
N SER A 67 5.85 -1.05 0.78
CA SER A 67 5.76 -2.14 -0.19
C SER A 67 7.13 -2.73 -0.56
N PRO A 68 7.36 -4.04 -0.35
CA PRO A 68 6.68 -4.90 0.62
C PRO A 68 7.08 -4.49 2.03
N CYS A 69 6.19 -4.62 3.01
CA CYS A 69 6.53 -4.19 4.34
C CYS A 69 7.15 -5.32 5.18
N HIS A 70 8.34 -5.06 5.73
CA HIS A 70 8.98 -5.95 6.68
C HIS A 70 8.41 -5.72 8.10
N PRO A 71 8.21 -6.76 8.93
CA PRO A 71 7.66 -6.59 10.28
C PRO A 71 8.48 -5.68 11.21
N LEU A 72 9.79 -5.56 10.96
CA LEU A 72 10.66 -4.61 11.68
C LEU A 72 10.20 -3.15 11.52
N PHE A 73 9.44 -2.81 10.47
CA PHE A 73 8.96 -1.45 10.21
C PHE A 73 7.55 -1.22 10.76
N ALA A 74 6.97 -2.16 11.50
CA ALA A 74 5.57 -2.11 11.94
C ALA A 74 5.20 -0.87 12.75
N GLU A 75 6.16 -0.22 13.41
CA GLU A 75 5.95 1.02 14.17
C GLU A 75 6.07 2.29 13.33
N TYR A 76 6.59 2.17 12.10
CA TYR A 76 6.98 3.29 11.25
C TYR A 76 6.27 3.30 9.89
N VAL A 77 5.13 2.60 9.81
CA VAL A 77 4.23 2.64 8.64
C VAL A 77 2.80 2.63 9.12
N ASP A 78 1.93 3.35 8.43
CA ASP A 78 0.49 3.34 8.68
C ASP A 78 -0.18 2.22 7.88
N HIS A 79 0.24 2.03 6.63
CA HIS A 79 -0.31 1.04 5.72
C HIS A 79 0.76 0.04 5.28
N ALA A 80 0.36 -1.23 5.22
CA ALA A 80 1.18 -2.33 4.76
C ALA A 80 0.55 -2.95 3.50
N ARG A 81 1.20 -2.76 2.35
CA ARG A 81 0.70 -3.25 1.05
C ARG A 81 0.96 -4.74 0.89
N LEU A 82 -0.03 -5.49 0.43
CA LEU A 82 0.05 -6.94 0.19
C LEU A 82 0.99 -7.37 -0.96
N HIS A 83 1.60 -6.38 -1.63
CA HIS A 83 2.59 -6.48 -2.69
C HIS A 83 2.07 -7.15 -3.96
N ASP A 84 2.84 -6.98 -5.03
CA ASP A 84 2.50 -7.41 -6.38
C ASP A 84 2.04 -8.88 -6.47
N TYR A 85 1.13 -9.10 -7.41
CA TYR A 85 0.64 -10.41 -7.79
C TYR A 85 1.12 -10.78 -9.19
N HIS A 86 1.66 -11.98 -9.34
CA HIS A 86 2.03 -12.47 -10.66
C HIS A 86 0.77 -12.82 -11.47
N PHE A 87 0.56 -12.16 -12.61
CA PHE A 87 -0.68 -12.23 -13.38
C PHE A 87 -1.05 -13.63 -13.88
N ASP A 88 -0.07 -14.50 -14.14
CA ASP A 88 -0.34 -15.90 -14.57
C ASP A 88 -0.97 -16.78 -13.49
N LEU A 89 -0.93 -16.36 -12.22
CA LEU A 89 -1.57 -17.08 -11.13
C LEU A 89 -3.09 -16.80 -11.14
N ARG A 90 -3.90 -17.82 -10.84
CA ARG A 90 -5.38 -17.72 -10.91
C ARG A 90 -6.10 -17.80 -9.56
N ARG A 91 -5.40 -17.44 -8.48
CA ARG A 91 -5.85 -17.54 -7.09
C ARG A 91 -5.61 -16.26 -6.29
N CYS A 92 -5.79 -15.11 -6.96
CA CYS A 92 -5.43 -13.79 -6.42
C CYS A 92 -6.11 -13.51 -5.07
N TYR A 93 -7.40 -13.80 -4.97
CA TYR A 93 -8.17 -13.52 -3.76
C TYR A 93 -7.71 -14.40 -2.58
N GLU A 94 -7.51 -15.69 -2.80
CA GLU A 94 -7.05 -16.62 -1.77
C GLU A 94 -5.63 -16.28 -1.28
N GLU A 95 -4.74 -15.93 -2.21
CA GLU A 95 -3.37 -15.51 -1.90
C GLU A 95 -3.37 -14.24 -1.03
N PHE A 96 -4.18 -13.25 -1.37
CA PHE A 96 -4.21 -11.98 -0.64
C PHE A 96 -4.93 -12.08 0.70
N ILE A 97 -5.89 -13.01 0.86
CA ILE A 97 -6.40 -13.35 2.19
C ILE A 97 -5.27 -13.88 3.07
N PHE A 98 -4.54 -14.88 2.57
CA PHE A 98 -3.43 -15.48 3.32
C PHE A 98 -2.38 -14.45 3.70
N ARG A 99 -1.94 -13.61 2.74
CA ARG A 99 -1.01 -12.50 3.03
C ARG A 99 -1.60 -11.53 4.06
N GLY A 100 -2.87 -11.13 3.91
CA GLY A 100 -3.55 -10.25 4.86
C GLY A 100 -3.59 -10.81 6.28
N GLU A 101 -3.78 -12.12 6.45
CA GLU A 101 -3.69 -12.79 7.74
C GLU A 101 -2.28 -12.74 8.32
N CYS A 102 -1.25 -12.99 7.51
CA CYS A 102 0.15 -12.84 7.95
C CYS A 102 0.47 -11.41 8.40
N TYR A 103 0.03 -10.39 7.64
CA TYR A 103 0.27 -8.99 7.96
C TYR A 103 -0.44 -8.57 9.25
N LYS A 104 -1.68 -9.02 9.50
CA LYS A 104 -2.40 -8.75 10.76
C LYS A 104 -1.66 -9.29 11.98
N ILE A 105 -0.96 -10.41 11.85
CA ILE A 105 -0.15 -10.99 12.93
C ILE A 105 1.17 -10.23 13.08
N ALA A 106 1.88 -9.98 11.98
CA ALA A 106 3.22 -9.43 12.01
C ALA A 106 3.25 -7.91 12.22
N MET A 107 2.17 -7.21 11.90
CA MET A 107 2.07 -5.75 11.87
C MET A 107 0.70 -5.29 12.40
N PRO A 108 0.38 -5.56 13.67
CA PRO A 108 -1.00 -5.43 14.19
C PRO A 108 -1.56 -4.00 14.17
N ASN A 109 -0.69 -2.99 14.08
CA ASN A 109 -1.08 -1.58 14.07
C ASN A 109 -1.15 -0.98 12.65
N ALA A 110 -0.63 -1.68 11.64
CA ALA A 110 -0.68 -1.22 10.26
C ALA A 110 -1.97 -1.69 9.58
N LEU A 111 -2.63 -0.78 8.87
CA LEU A 111 -3.79 -1.13 8.05
C LEU A 111 -3.31 -1.87 6.79
N VAL A 112 -4.09 -2.86 6.36
CA VAL A 112 -3.77 -3.60 5.15
C VAL A 112 -4.21 -2.81 3.92
N ASP A 113 -3.25 -2.42 3.10
CA ASP A 113 -3.49 -1.95 1.72
C ASP A 113 -3.53 -3.18 0.81
N THR A 114 -4.66 -3.36 0.14
CA THR A 114 -4.91 -4.55 -0.66
C THR A 114 -4.17 -4.59 -1.98
N ASP A 115 -3.63 -3.47 -2.47
CA ASP A 115 -3.02 -3.35 -3.79
C ASP A 115 -3.98 -3.58 -4.98
N GLY A 116 -3.57 -3.13 -6.17
CA GLY A 116 -4.23 -3.47 -7.43
C GLY A 116 -3.70 -4.80 -7.99
N ALA A 117 -4.57 -5.79 -8.17
CA ALA A 117 -4.18 -7.12 -8.66
C ALA A 117 -5.24 -7.75 -9.61
N GLY A 118 -4.91 -8.95 -10.14
CA GLY A 118 -5.84 -9.77 -10.92
C GLY A 118 -6.03 -9.34 -12.38
N PHE A 119 -5.01 -8.79 -13.04
CA PHE A 119 -5.15 -8.20 -14.38
C PHE A 119 -5.10 -9.19 -15.58
N SER A 120 -5.20 -10.49 -15.34
CA SER A 120 -5.03 -11.52 -16.37
C SER A 120 -6.27 -11.78 -17.23
N SER A 121 -7.46 -11.54 -16.69
CA SER A 121 -8.73 -11.66 -17.40
C SER A 121 -9.80 -10.81 -16.73
N HIS A 122 -10.82 -10.40 -17.50
CA HIS A 122 -12.00 -9.70 -16.95
C HIS A 122 -12.57 -10.38 -15.70
N ARG A 123 -12.73 -11.71 -15.74
CA ARG A 123 -13.23 -12.49 -14.60
C ARG A 123 -12.36 -12.31 -13.36
N ASP A 124 -11.05 -12.42 -13.50
CA ASP A 124 -10.12 -12.35 -12.36
C ASP A 124 -10.01 -10.92 -11.83
N THR A 125 -10.03 -9.92 -12.72
CA THR A 125 -10.05 -8.49 -12.35
C THR A 125 -11.32 -8.13 -11.60
N MET A 126 -12.49 -8.51 -12.13
CA MET A 126 -13.75 -8.23 -11.46
C MET A 126 -13.90 -9.01 -10.17
N ARG A 127 -13.38 -10.24 -10.09
CA ARG A 127 -13.32 -10.98 -8.83
C ARG A 127 -12.49 -10.22 -7.79
N TRP A 128 -11.33 -9.68 -8.17
CA TRP A 128 -10.48 -8.90 -7.28
C TRP A 128 -11.17 -7.60 -6.81
N MET A 129 -11.59 -6.74 -7.74
CA MET A 129 -12.19 -5.44 -7.43
C MET A 129 -13.47 -5.55 -6.59
N ARG A 130 -14.24 -6.63 -6.77
CA ARG A 130 -15.47 -6.88 -5.99
C ARG A 130 -15.19 -7.32 -4.56
N LEU A 131 -14.02 -7.88 -4.27
CA LEU A 131 -13.74 -8.58 -3.01
C LEU A 131 -12.58 -7.99 -2.19
N ALA A 132 -11.71 -7.17 -2.77
CA ALA A 132 -10.54 -6.59 -2.10
C ALA A 132 -10.89 -5.91 -0.75
N HIS A 133 -11.99 -5.15 -0.72
CA HIS A 133 -12.50 -4.46 0.47
C HIS A 133 -12.84 -5.38 1.67
N LYS A 134 -12.92 -6.70 1.46
CA LYS A 134 -13.11 -7.69 2.54
C LYS A 134 -11.81 -8.03 3.27
N ILE A 135 -10.66 -7.73 2.67
CA ILE A 135 -9.33 -8.02 3.21
C ILE A 135 -8.78 -6.78 3.94
N GLY A 136 -8.84 -5.62 3.28
CA GLY A 136 -8.27 -4.36 3.76
C GLY A 136 -8.83 -3.16 2.99
N ILE A 137 -8.02 -2.11 2.87
CA ILE A 137 -8.32 -0.89 2.11
C ILE A 137 -8.26 -1.23 0.61
N PRO A 138 -9.38 -1.11 -0.14
CA PRO A 138 -9.40 -1.45 -1.55
C PRO A 138 -8.71 -0.37 -2.40
N ASP A 139 -7.90 -0.83 -3.36
CA ASP A 139 -7.09 0.02 -4.24
C ASP A 139 -7.43 -0.20 -5.73
N LEU A 140 -7.30 0.86 -6.54
CA LEU A 140 -7.62 0.84 -7.97
C LEU A 140 -6.43 1.29 -8.82
N TYR A 141 -5.85 0.38 -9.61
CA TYR A 141 -4.68 0.67 -10.46
C TYR A 141 -5.03 0.77 -11.95
N CYS A 142 -6.20 0.27 -12.35
CA CYS A 142 -6.65 0.30 -13.74
C CYS A 142 -8.04 0.92 -13.78
N PHE A 143 -8.14 2.07 -14.45
CA PHE A 143 -9.40 2.79 -14.68
C PHE A 143 -9.86 2.72 -16.14
N ASP A 144 -8.99 2.26 -17.04
CA ASP A 144 -9.25 2.10 -18.47
C ASP A 144 -9.15 0.63 -18.91
N ASN A 145 -9.57 0.37 -20.14
CA ASN A 145 -9.42 -0.94 -20.76
C ASN A 145 -7.94 -1.27 -21.03
N MET A 146 -7.58 -2.53 -20.80
CA MET A 146 -6.27 -3.10 -21.12
C MET A 146 -6.43 -4.19 -22.19
N PRO A 147 -5.34 -4.61 -22.88
CA PRO A 147 -5.43 -5.70 -23.85
C PRO A 147 -6.06 -6.99 -23.32
N SER A 148 -5.94 -7.26 -22.02
CA SER A 148 -6.50 -8.44 -21.34
C SER A 148 -7.91 -8.24 -20.76
N ILE A 149 -8.41 -7.00 -20.67
CA ILE A 149 -9.60 -6.64 -19.88
C ILE A 149 -10.37 -5.48 -20.51
N ASN A 150 -11.68 -5.67 -20.69
CA ASN A 150 -12.63 -4.60 -20.99
C ASN A 150 -13.58 -4.41 -19.80
N ILE A 151 -13.51 -3.27 -19.11
CA ILE A 151 -14.36 -2.97 -17.93
C ILE A 151 -15.59 -2.19 -18.39
N THR A 152 -16.78 -2.74 -18.12
CA THR A 152 -18.05 -2.13 -18.52
C THR A 152 -18.59 -1.15 -17.48
N ASP A 153 -19.56 -0.32 -17.86
CA ASP A 153 -20.28 0.54 -16.90
C ASP A 153 -20.99 -0.29 -15.82
N GLU A 154 -21.49 -1.47 -16.17
CA GLU A 154 -22.11 -2.39 -15.22
C GLU A 154 -21.11 -2.91 -14.19
N ASP A 155 -19.88 -3.19 -14.62
CA ASP A 155 -18.78 -3.59 -13.74
C ASP A 155 -18.42 -2.48 -12.76
N TRP A 156 -18.28 -1.24 -13.26
CA TRP A 156 -18.04 -0.07 -12.43
C TRP A 156 -19.15 0.17 -11.42
N ALA A 157 -20.41 0.01 -11.84
CA ALA A 157 -21.55 0.14 -10.95
C ALA A 157 -21.52 -0.90 -9.81
N VAL A 158 -21.06 -2.12 -10.08
CA VAL A 158 -20.88 -3.14 -9.02
C VAL A 158 -19.78 -2.74 -8.04
N VAL A 159 -18.62 -2.31 -8.54
CA VAL A 159 -17.47 -1.93 -7.70
C VAL A 159 -17.81 -0.72 -6.83
N ALA A 160 -18.41 0.31 -7.43
CA ALA A 160 -18.85 1.52 -6.72
C ALA A 160 -19.83 1.21 -5.58
N ARG A 161 -20.82 0.32 -5.82
CA ARG A 161 -21.75 -0.10 -4.76
C ARG A 161 -21.04 -0.79 -3.60
N ASN A 162 -20.15 -1.74 -3.89
CA ASN A 162 -19.43 -2.49 -2.85
C ASN A 162 -18.52 -1.58 -2.03
N TRP A 163 -17.78 -0.68 -2.69
CA TRP A 163 -16.82 0.20 -2.03
C TRP A 163 -17.51 1.33 -1.28
N LYS A 164 -18.65 1.82 -1.77
CA LYS A 164 -19.51 2.72 -0.99
C LYS A 164 -19.99 2.07 0.30
N ALA A 165 -20.45 0.82 0.25
CA ALA A 165 -20.86 0.09 1.45
C ALA A 165 -19.70 -0.11 2.44
N TYR A 166 -18.48 -0.35 1.93
CA TYR A 166 -17.28 -0.38 2.76
C TYR A 166 -17.01 0.99 3.42
N SER A 167 -17.01 2.07 2.63
CA SER A 167 -16.77 3.44 3.14
C SER A 167 -17.80 3.84 4.20
N ASP A 168 -19.09 3.64 3.93
CA ASP A 168 -20.18 3.98 4.85
C ASP A 168 -20.02 3.23 6.19
N LYS A 169 -19.55 1.98 6.15
CA LYS A 169 -19.23 1.19 7.35
C LYS A 169 -18.07 1.82 8.13
N ILE A 170 -16.97 2.15 7.47
CA ILE A 170 -15.79 2.76 8.11
C ILE A 170 -16.15 4.12 8.71
N ASP A 171 -16.86 4.97 7.97
CA ASP A 171 -17.33 6.26 8.47
C ASP A 171 -18.21 6.11 9.72
N THR A 172 -19.05 5.07 9.78
CA THR A 172 -19.86 4.80 10.96
C THR A 172 -19.03 4.35 12.16
N MET A 173 -17.93 3.63 11.93
CA MET A 173 -17.05 3.13 13.00
C MET A 173 -16.19 4.21 13.64
N PHE A 174 -15.85 5.27 12.91
CA PHE A 174 -14.92 6.33 13.34
C PHE A 174 -15.56 7.72 13.43
N ARG A 175 -16.89 7.80 13.41
CA ARG A 175 -17.67 9.01 13.70
C ARG A 175 -17.76 9.32 15.20
#